data_AF-A0A5C5XA42-F1
#
_entry.id   AF-A0A5C5XA42-F1
#
_cell.length_a   1.000
_cell.length_b   1.000
_cell.length_c   1.000
_cell.angle_alpha   90.00
_cell.angle_beta   90.00
_cell.angle_gamma   90.00
#
_symmetry.space_group_name_H-M   'P 1'
#
loop_
_entity.id
_entity.type
_entity.pdbx_description
1 polymer ?
#
loop_
_entity_poly.entity_id
_entity_poly.type
_entity_poly.pdbx_seq_one_letter_code
_entity_poly.pdbx_strand_id
1 'polypeptide(L)'
;MVSFRVSLLSLVLISGWGCATATTSNTARTSTEQLLITNAVDQSLDKIDFRPFRGHAVFLNDKYADCVDKSYVIASVRHRILQSGARLVDSADQSEITVELRTGAVGTASSNSFIGVPEIVLPGVVTLPEVRFAERKKQSGTAKIGLVAFETGTGIALGTGGQALAQSEDNNWFVVGAGPFRSGNVKGEISSSTTGQAAVKYTQIPKIITFAAPDATGTQLASEPLQTIDPVSLEKQE
;
A
#
# COMPACT_ATOMS: atom_id res chain seq x y z
N MET A 1 26.29 58.66 -5.58
CA MET A 1 25.01 57.93 -5.72
C MET A 1 25.15 56.45 -6.15
N VAL A 2 26.35 55.93 -6.43
CA VAL A 2 26.54 54.53 -6.85
C VAL A 2 26.73 53.57 -5.67
N SER A 3 27.46 53.96 -4.61
CA SER A 3 27.68 53.10 -3.43
C SER A 3 26.41 52.76 -2.63
N PHE A 4 25.41 53.65 -2.62
CA PHE A 4 24.16 53.40 -1.89
C PHE A 4 23.28 52.34 -2.58
N ARG A 5 23.39 52.23 -3.91
CA ARG A 5 22.68 51.21 -4.70
C ARG A 5 23.31 49.82 -4.59
N VAL A 6 24.63 49.75 -4.47
CA VAL A 6 25.35 48.48 -4.26
C VAL A 6 25.11 47.94 -2.85
N SER A 7 25.05 48.81 -1.84
CA SER A 7 24.77 48.42 -0.45
C SER A 7 23.34 47.93 -0.24
N LEU A 8 22.35 48.48 -0.97
CA LEU A 8 20.97 48.02 -0.92
C LEU A 8 20.78 46.64 -1.59
N LEU A 9 21.57 46.33 -2.63
CA LEU A 9 21.52 45.02 -3.30
C LEU A 9 22.11 43.90 -2.43
N SER A 10 23.14 44.19 -1.63
CA SER A 10 23.74 43.24 -0.68
C SER A 10 22.85 42.95 0.53
N LEU A 11 22.00 43.91 0.95
CA LEU A 11 21.08 43.73 2.08
C LEU A 11 19.84 42.90 1.73
N VAL A 12 19.37 42.96 0.47
CA VAL A 12 18.24 42.16 -0.03
C VAL A 12 18.61 40.68 -0.22
N LEU A 13 19.89 40.35 -0.41
CA LEU A 13 20.35 38.96 -0.53
C LEU A 13 20.48 38.20 0.81
N ILE A 14 20.44 38.89 1.96
CA ILE A 14 20.60 38.27 3.29
C ILE A 14 19.24 37.99 3.96
N SER A 15 18.13 38.50 3.43
CA SER A 15 16.78 38.31 3.98
C SER A 15 16.15 36.93 3.73
N GLY A 16 16.92 35.96 3.23
CA GLY A 16 16.47 34.60 2.94
C GLY A 16 16.86 33.57 4.00
N TRP A 17 16.77 33.87 5.30
CA TRP A 17 16.87 32.84 6.34
C TRP A 17 15.54 32.08 6.43
N GLY A 18 15.35 31.14 5.51
CA GLY A 18 14.23 30.20 5.56
C GLY A 18 14.44 29.23 6.71
N CYS A 19 13.69 29.39 7.81
CA CYS A 19 13.54 28.34 8.81
C CYS A 19 12.52 27.34 8.28
N ALA A 20 12.99 26.23 7.71
CA ALA A 20 12.13 25.14 7.24
C ALA A 20 11.89 24.14 8.39
N THR A 21 10.71 24.21 9.01
CA THR A 21 10.26 23.19 9.98
C THR A 21 9.86 21.92 9.23
N ALA A 22 10.49 20.80 9.55
CA ALA A 22 10.05 19.48 9.08
C ALA A 22 8.86 19.01 9.93
N THR A 23 7.86 18.45 9.26
CA THR A 23 6.59 17.95 9.81
C THR A 23 6.76 17.08 11.06
N THR A 24 5.99 17.40 12.11
CA THR A 24 5.70 16.49 13.23
C THR A 24 4.51 15.60 12.86
N SER A 25 4.62 14.30 13.14
CA SER A 25 3.49 13.36 12.99
C SER A 25 2.55 13.49 14.19
N ASN A 26 1.25 13.53 13.96
CA ASN A 26 0.23 13.42 15.01
C ASN A 26 -0.22 11.96 15.25
N THR A 27 0.39 11.01 14.54
CA THR A 27 0.13 9.56 14.63
C THR A 27 1.42 8.78 14.93
N ALA A 28 1.30 7.52 15.35
CA ALA A 28 2.44 6.67 15.70
C ALA A 28 3.45 6.48 14.56
N ARG A 29 3.00 6.53 13.30
CA ARG A 29 3.83 6.56 12.08
C ARG A 29 3.43 7.72 11.19
N THR A 30 4.38 8.28 10.46
CA THR A 30 4.12 9.34 9.48
C THR A 30 3.27 8.83 8.30
N SER A 31 2.55 9.72 7.63
CA SER A 31 1.83 9.37 6.39
C SER A 31 2.80 8.91 5.29
N THR A 32 4.00 9.48 5.23
CA THR A 32 5.04 9.07 4.27
C THR A 32 5.50 7.65 4.53
N GLU A 33 5.78 7.26 5.77
CA GLU A 33 6.17 5.87 6.09
C GLU A 33 5.07 4.87 5.72
N GLN A 34 3.82 5.19 6.03
CA GLN A 34 2.68 4.34 5.68
C GLN A 34 2.56 4.19 4.16
N LEU A 35 2.61 5.30 3.40
CA LEU A 35 2.54 5.26 1.94
C LEU A 35 3.74 4.55 1.30
N LEU A 36 4.95 4.72 1.84
CA LEU A 36 6.13 4.00 1.38
C LEU A 36 5.92 2.48 1.50
N ILE A 37 5.39 2.01 2.62
CA ILE A 37 5.13 0.58 2.83
C ILE A 37 4.04 0.09 1.88
N THR A 38 2.89 0.75 1.83
CA THR A 38 1.76 0.29 1.01
C THR A 38 2.11 0.30 -0.47
N ASN A 39 2.78 1.34 -0.96
CA ASN A 39 3.23 1.44 -2.35
C ASN A 39 4.23 0.34 -2.70
N ALA A 40 5.19 0.03 -1.81
CA ALA A 40 6.13 -1.06 -2.05
C ALA A 40 5.43 -2.42 -2.07
N VAL A 41 4.44 -2.65 -1.17
CA VAL A 41 3.62 -3.87 -1.17
C VAL A 41 2.88 -4.02 -2.49
N ASP A 42 2.22 -2.97 -2.96
CA ASP A 42 1.44 -3.03 -4.20
C ASP A 42 2.33 -3.26 -5.42
N GLN A 43 3.43 -2.52 -5.55
CA GLN A 43 4.41 -2.74 -6.63
C GLN A 43 5.03 -4.15 -6.59
N SER A 44 5.14 -4.76 -5.42
CA SER A 44 5.64 -6.13 -5.27
C SER A 44 4.60 -7.13 -5.78
N LEU A 45 3.35 -6.95 -5.38
CA LEU A 45 2.24 -7.82 -5.78
C LEU A 45 1.87 -7.69 -7.27
N ASP A 46 2.09 -6.54 -7.89
CA ASP A 46 1.87 -6.32 -9.33
C ASP A 46 2.80 -7.17 -10.22
N LYS A 47 3.89 -7.71 -9.65
CA LYS A 47 4.81 -8.61 -10.34
C LYS A 47 4.36 -10.08 -10.29
N ILE A 48 3.25 -10.37 -9.62
CA ILE A 48 2.73 -11.72 -9.41
C ILE A 48 1.55 -11.96 -10.33
N ASP A 49 1.55 -13.09 -11.04
CA ASP A 49 0.44 -13.50 -11.89
C ASP A 49 -0.60 -14.31 -11.11
N PHE A 50 -1.78 -13.71 -10.90
CA PHE A 50 -2.93 -14.35 -10.24
C PHE A 50 -3.93 -14.98 -11.22
N ARG A 51 -3.74 -14.84 -12.53
CA ARG A 51 -4.65 -15.38 -13.56
C ARG A 51 -4.84 -16.91 -13.48
N PRO A 52 -3.86 -17.73 -13.05
CA PRO A 52 -4.07 -19.16 -12.87
C PRO A 52 -5.17 -19.53 -11.87
N PHE A 53 -5.58 -18.62 -10.99
CA PHE A 53 -6.60 -18.90 -9.96
C PHE A 53 -8.04 -18.69 -10.45
N ARG A 54 -8.24 -18.15 -11.65
CA ARG A 54 -9.55 -17.76 -12.17
C ARG A 54 -10.53 -18.94 -12.19
N GLY A 55 -11.71 -18.76 -11.61
CA GLY A 55 -12.77 -19.77 -11.54
C GLY A 55 -12.62 -20.80 -10.41
N HIS A 56 -11.48 -20.85 -9.73
CA HIS A 56 -11.23 -21.80 -8.63
C HIS A 56 -11.61 -21.20 -7.26
N ALA A 57 -11.99 -22.08 -6.33
CA ALA A 57 -12.08 -21.73 -4.91
C ALA A 57 -10.67 -21.68 -4.29
N VAL A 58 -10.27 -20.51 -3.80
CA VAL A 58 -8.93 -20.24 -3.28
C VAL A 58 -9.00 -19.91 -1.79
N PHE A 59 -8.19 -20.62 -1.00
CA PHE A 59 -7.93 -20.27 0.39
C PHE A 59 -6.57 -19.56 0.48
N LEU A 60 -6.53 -18.39 1.13
CA LEU A 60 -5.29 -17.69 1.43
C LEU A 60 -4.82 -18.06 2.84
N ASN A 61 -3.73 -18.81 2.92
CA ASN A 61 -3.05 -19.11 4.17
C ASN A 61 -2.02 -18.02 4.50
N ASP A 62 -2.29 -17.23 5.53
CA ASP A 62 -1.47 -16.09 5.98
C ASP A 62 -0.57 -16.43 7.19
N LYS A 63 -0.48 -17.72 7.56
CA LYS A 63 0.29 -18.20 8.72
C LYS A 63 1.75 -17.74 8.72
N TYR A 64 2.36 -17.64 7.55
CA TYR A 64 3.77 -17.24 7.38
C TYR A 64 3.94 -15.76 7.02
N ALA A 65 2.87 -14.98 7.06
CA ALA A 65 2.93 -13.53 6.99
C ALA A 65 3.15 -12.99 8.40
N ASP A 66 4.35 -12.47 8.64
CA ASP A 66 4.69 -11.71 9.83
C ASP A 66 5.49 -10.47 9.43
N CYS A 67 4.86 -9.31 9.55
CA CYS A 67 5.44 -8.04 9.14
C CYS A 67 4.64 -6.84 9.65
N VAL A 68 5.22 -5.64 9.52
CA VAL A 68 4.46 -4.39 9.65
C VAL A 68 3.38 -4.31 8.57
N ASP A 69 2.20 -3.84 8.97
CA ASP A 69 1.01 -3.76 8.11
C ASP A 69 0.56 -5.10 7.53
N LYS A 70 0.72 -6.19 8.28
CA LYS A 70 0.22 -7.54 7.92
C LYS A 70 -1.19 -7.51 7.34
N SER A 71 -2.13 -6.80 7.98
CA SER A 71 -3.51 -6.69 7.50
C SER A 71 -3.63 -6.07 6.11
N TYR A 72 -2.80 -5.08 5.78
CA TYR A 72 -2.75 -4.49 4.44
C TYR A 72 -2.24 -5.50 3.42
N VAL A 73 -1.13 -6.19 3.72
CA VAL A 73 -0.56 -7.21 2.83
C VAL A 73 -1.58 -8.30 2.54
N ILE A 74 -2.25 -8.84 3.57
CA ILE A 74 -3.28 -9.86 3.41
C ILE A 74 -4.44 -9.33 2.57
N ALA A 75 -4.97 -8.16 2.89
CA ALA A 75 -6.08 -7.56 2.14
C ALA A 75 -5.71 -7.31 0.67
N SER A 76 -4.49 -6.86 0.39
CA SER A 76 -3.98 -6.60 -0.96
C SER A 76 -3.79 -7.86 -1.79
N VAL A 77 -3.39 -8.99 -1.16
CA VAL A 77 -3.33 -10.30 -1.83
C VAL A 77 -4.75 -10.82 -2.10
N ARG A 78 -5.65 -10.75 -1.09
CA ARG A 78 -7.07 -11.13 -1.26
C ARG A 78 -7.73 -10.35 -2.39
N HIS A 79 -7.47 -9.04 -2.46
CA HIS A 79 -7.97 -8.18 -3.53
C HIS A 79 -7.53 -8.67 -4.91
N ARG A 80 -6.24 -9.00 -5.09
CA ARG A 80 -5.71 -9.47 -6.38
C ARG A 80 -6.20 -10.87 -6.77
N ILE A 81 -6.44 -11.75 -5.79
CA ILE A 81 -7.11 -13.04 -6.01
C ILE A 81 -8.55 -12.83 -6.49
N LEU A 82 -9.30 -11.93 -5.86
CA LEU A 82 -10.67 -11.62 -6.28
C LEU A 82 -10.71 -10.97 -7.68
N GLN A 83 -9.79 -10.04 -7.95
CA GLN A 83 -9.66 -9.37 -9.25
C GLN A 83 -9.30 -10.34 -10.38
N SER A 84 -8.64 -11.46 -10.10
CA SER A 84 -8.36 -12.48 -11.13
C SER A 84 -9.59 -13.32 -11.51
N GLY A 85 -10.72 -13.15 -10.81
CA GLY A 85 -11.95 -13.92 -11.00
C GLY A 85 -11.95 -15.24 -10.22
N ALA A 86 -11.08 -15.39 -9.23
CA ALA A 86 -11.15 -16.50 -8.27
C ALA A 86 -12.20 -16.25 -7.19
N ARG A 87 -12.69 -17.32 -6.56
CA ARG A 87 -13.59 -17.23 -5.40
C ARG A 87 -12.78 -17.45 -4.13
N LEU A 88 -12.79 -16.49 -3.24
CA LEU A 88 -12.08 -16.57 -1.98
C LEU A 88 -12.94 -17.31 -0.95
N VAL A 89 -12.38 -18.30 -0.27
CA VAL A 89 -13.05 -19.07 0.79
C VAL A 89 -12.33 -18.91 2.13
N ASP A 90 -13.02 -19.23 3.21
CA ASP A 90 -12.56 -18.95 4.57
C ASP A 90 -11.73 -20.10 5.18
N SER A 91 -11.77 -21.31 4.61
CA SER A 91 -11.00 -22.46 5.07
C SER A 91 -10.41 -23.28 3.92
N ALA A 92 -9.34 -24.01 4.21
CA ALA A 92 -8.71 -24.94 3.27
C ALA A 92 -9.66 -26.06 2.82
N ASP A 93 -10.57 -26.51 3.69
CA ASP A 93 -11.52 -27.59 3.38
C ASP A 93 -12.53 -27.21 2.27
N GLN A 94 -12.70 -25.90 2.02
CA GLN A 94 -13.59 -25.35 1.00
C GLN A 94 -12.84 -24.93 -0.27
N SER A 95 -11.52 -25.07 -0.31
CA SER A 95 -10.69 -24.61 -1.42
C SER A 95 -10.24 -25.75 -2.31
N GLU A 96 -10.14 -25.45 -3.60
CA GLU A 96 -9.42 -26.27 -4.57
C GLU A 96 -7.92 -25.94 -4.53
N ILE A 97 -7.59 -24.67 -4.25
CA ILE A 97 -6.22 -24.15 -4.24
C ILE A 97 -5.94 -23.47 -2.91
N THR A 98 -4.85 -23.87 -2.26
CA THR A 98 -4.28 -23.14 -1.13
C THR A 98 -3.12 -22.28 -1.61
N VAL A 99 -3.19 -20.98 -1.32
CA VAL A 99 -2.10 -20.03 -1.55
C VAL A 99 -1.47 -19.70 -0.21
N GLU A 100 -0.20 -20.05 -0.03
CA GLU A 100 0.57 -19.68 1.15
C GLU A 100 1.30 -18.36 0.93
N LEU A 101 0.99 -17.40 1.79
CA LEU A 101 1.63 -16.10 1.84
C LEU A 101 2.78 -16.11 2.85
N ARG A 102 3.95 -15.65 2.40
CA ARG A 102 5.10 -15.37 3.24
C ARG A 102 5.63 -13.96 3.05
N THR A 103 6.13 -13.37 4.11
CA THR A 103 6.76 -12.04 4.10
C THR A 103 8.26 -12.20 4.36
N GLY A 104 9.09 -11.65 3.47
CA GLY A 104 10.55 -11.68 3.63
C GLY A 104 11.09 -10.41 4.29
N ALA A 105 10.59 -9.26 3.84
CA ALA A 105 10.91 -7.96 4.41
C ALA A 105 9.78 -7.00 4.03
N VAL A 106 9.15 -6.36 5.01
CA VAL A 106 8.23 -5.24 4.77
C VAL A 106 8.59 -4.18 5.79
N GLY A 107 8.90 -2.97 5.35
CA GLY A 107 9.29 -1.90 6.27
C GLY A 107 9.92 -0.71 5.58
N THR A 108 10.40 0.25 6.38
CA THR A 108 10.98 1.51 5.92
C THR A 108 12.41 1.68 6.40
N ALA A 109 13.22 2.34 5.57
CA ALA A 109 14.55 2.83 5.93
C ALA A 109 14.63 4.33 5.66
N SER A 110 15.35 5.06 6.52
CA SER A 110 15.62 6.48 6.33
C SER A 110 17.12 6.75 6.37
N SER A 111 17.56 7.75 5.61
CA SER A 111 18.93 8.23 5.58
C SER A 111 18.90 9.75 5.46
N ASN A 112 19.71 10.41 6.29
CA ASN A 112 19.92 11.85 6.23
C ASN A 112 21.38 12.12 5.90
N SER A 113 21.62 13.03 4.97
CA SER A 113 22.95 13.47 4.59
C SER A 113 22.92 14.98 4.42
N PHE A 114 23.87 15.69 5.00
CA PHE A 114 23.95 17.13 4.88
C PHE A 114 25.39 17.59 4.65
N ILE A 115 25.53 18.76 4.04
CA ILE A 115 26.76 19.51 3.89
C ILE A 115 26.60 20.76 4.76
N GLY A 116 27.46 20.91 5.77
CA GLY A 116 27.28 21.95 6.78
C GLY A 116 28.31 21.91 7.89
N VAL A 117 28.15 22.84 8.83
CA VAL A 117 28.87 22.84 10.10
C VAL A 117 28.00 22.11 11.12
N PRO A 118 28.44 20.98 11.69
CA PRO A 118 27.68 20.26 12.71
C PRO A 118 27.57 21.10 13.99
N GLU A 119 26.65 20.73 14.87
CA GLU A 119 26.58 21.33 16.21
C GLU A 119 27.89 21.08 16.98
N ILE A 120 28.47 22.14 17.53
CA ILE A 120 29.67 22.06 18.39
C ILE A 120 29.28 22.52 19.78
N VAL A 121 29.42 21.63 20.76
CA VAL A 121 29.22 21.94 22.17
C VAL A 121 30.56 22.36 22.77
N LEU A 122 30.70 23.65 23.14
CA LEU A 122 31.89 24.11 23.85
C LEU A 122 31.70 23.99 25.38
N PRO A 123 32.77 23.71 26.14
CA PRO A 123 32.72 23.76 27.60
C PRO A 123 32.31 25.17 28.09
N GLY A 124 31.33 25.26 28.99
CA GLY A 124 30.87 26.53 29.56
C GLY A 124 29.58 27.11 28.95
N VAL A 125 28.64 26.25 28.54
CA VAL A 125 27.24 26.55 28.11
C VAL A 125 27.02 27.28 26.79
N VAL A 126 28.02 27.39 25.91
CA VAL A 126 27.84 27.93 24.55
C VAL A 126 27.74 26.78 23.53
N THR A 127 26.56 26.60 22.95
CA THR A 127 26.36 25.72 21.78
C THR A 127 26.41 26.56 20.52
N LEU A 128 27.28 26.19 19.56
CA LEU A 128 27.19 26.74 18.22
C LEU A 128 26.12 25.97 17.44
N PRO A 129 25.11 26.66 16.88
CA PRO A 129 24.04 26.00 16.14
C PRO A 129 24.57 25.34 14.88
N GLU A 130 23.93 24.23 14.52
CA GLU A 130 24.20 23.55 13.26
C GLU A 130 23.83 24.42 12.06
N VAL A 131 24.73 24.54 11.09
CA VAL A 131 24.50 25.27 9.83
C VAL A 131 24.50 24.27 8.69
N ARG A 132 23.31 23.95 8.15
CA ARG A 132 23.15 23.08 6.98
C ARG A 132 23.01 23.91 5.71
N PHE A 133 24.01 23.87 4.82
CA PHE A 133 23.94 24.53 3.52
C PHE A 133 23.12 23.72 2.52
N ALA A 134 23.26 22.40 2.55
CA ALA A 134 22.43 21.49 1.78
C ALA A 134 22.12 20.26 2.63
N GLU A 135 20.88 19.82 2.63
CA GLU A 135 20.44 18.61 3.31
C GLU A 135 19.59 17.77 2.36
N ARG A 136 19.84 16.46 2.39
CA ARG A 136 19.09 15.45 1.67
C ARG A 136 18.54 14.44 2.67
N LYS A 137 17.23 14.38 2.79
CA LYS A 137 16.51 13.33 3.52
C LYS A 137 15.93 12.33 2.52
N LYS A 138 16.43 11.11 2.54
CA LYS A 138 15.90 9.99 1.75
C LYS A 138 15.16 9.03 2.68
N GLN A 139 13.94 8.66 2.31
CA GLN A 139 13.19 7.58 2.91
C GLN A 139 12.85 6.56 1.82
N SER A 140 12.80 5.28 2.20
CA SER A 140 12.40 4.21 1.29
C SER A 140 11.55 3.19 2.01
N GLY A 141 10.55 2.64 1.33
CA GLY A 141 9.78 1.48 1.77
C GLY A 141 10.19 0.27 0.93
N THR A 142 10.39 -0.88 1.55
CA THR A 142 10.77 -2.12 0.87
C THR A 142 9.76 -3.19 1.21
N ALA A 143 9.29 -3.93 0.18
CA ALA A 143 8.39 -5.05 0.35
C ALA A 143 8.85 -6.26 -0.48
N LYS A 144 9.16 -7.35 0.21
CA LYS A 144 9.50 -8.66 -0.33
C LYS A 144 8.44 -9.66 0.08
N ILE A 145 7.61 -10.05 -0.87
CA ILE A 145 6.46 -10.94 -0.65
C ILE A 145 6.69 -12.22 -1.44
N GLY A 146 6.48 -13.36 -0.82
CA GLY A 146 6.52 -14.66 -1.48
C GLY A 146 5.18 -15.34 -1.44
N LEU A 147 4.85 -16.02 -2.54
CA LEU A 147 3.68 -16.87 -2.64
C LEU A 147 4.09 -18.25 -3.15
N VAL A 148 3.44 -19.28 -2.63
CA VAL A 148 3.39 -20.61 -3.25
C VAL A 148 1.94 -21.04 -3.30
N ALA A 149 1.55 -21.69 -4.40
CA ALA A 149 0.19 -22.19 -4.59
C ALA A 149 0.25 -23.68 -4.89
N PHE A 150 -0.63 -24.44 -4.25
CA PHE A 150 -0.75 -25.88 -4.43
C PHE A 150 -2.21 -26.30 -4.37
N GLU A 151 -2.51 -27.43 -5.02
CA GLU A 151 -3.83 -28.06 -4.93
C GLU A 151 -4.05 -28.55 -3.51
N THR A 152 -5.17 -28.15 -2.89
CA THR A 152 -5.40 -28.39 -1.46
C THR A 152 -5.54 -29.88 -1.13
N GLY A 153 -6.15 -30.66 -2.01
CA GLY A 153 -6.38 -32.10 -1.80
C GLY A 153 -5.12 -32.96 -1.92
N THR A 154 -4.20 -32.60 -2.83
CA THR A 154 -3.02 -33.43 -3.15
C THR A 154 -1.71 -32.84 -2.63
N GLY A 155 -1.67 -31.55 -2.31
CA GLY A 155 -0.44 -30.83 -1.97
C GLY A 155 0.49 -30.58 -3.17
N ILE A 156 0.04 -30.86 -4.40
CA ILE A 156 0.86 -30.68 -5.60
C ILE A 156 0.94 -29.19 -5.94
N ALA A 157 2.16 -28.69 -6.08
CA ALA A 157 2.39 -27.30 -6.45
C ALA A 157 1.88 -27.00 -7.86
N LEU A 158 1.18 -25.87 -8.01
CA LEU A 158 0.67 -25.37 -9.30
C LEU A 158 1.74 -24.65 -10.13
N GLY A 159 2.98 -24.62 -9.63
CA GLY A 159 4.14 -24.00 -10.24
C GLY A 159 5.30 -23.89 -9.25
N THR A 160 6.35 -23.17 -9.63
CA THR A 160 7.52 -22.95 -8.76
C THR A 160 7.24 -22.05 -7.56
N GLY A 161 6.11 -21.33 -7.56
CA GLY A 161 5.92 -20.18 -6.69
C GLY A 161 7.02 -19.13 -6.91
N GLY A 162 7.27 -18.29 -5.90
CA GLY A 162 8.38 -17.36 -5.95
C GLY A 162 8.35 -16.27 -4.90
N GLN A 163 9.08 -15.19 -5.17
CA GLN A 163 9.02 -13.95 -4.41
C GLN A 163 9.17 -12.75 -5.34
N ALA A 164 8.42 -11.70 -5.04
CA ALA A 164 8.57 -10.40 -5.62
C ALA A 164 9.19 -9.44 -4.61
N LEU A 165 10.06 -8.55 -5.08
CA LEU A 165 10.66 -7.48 -4.30
C LEU A 165 10.34 -6.16 -5.00
N ALA A 166 9.89 -5.17 -4.25
CA ALA A 166 9.79 -3.80 -4.72
C ALA A 166 10.25 -2.82 -3.63
N GLN A 167 10.62 -1.63 -4.09
CA GLN A 167 11.07 -0.54 -3.23
C GLN A 167 10.42 0.76 -3.71
N SER A 168 9.84 1.51 -2.78
CA SER A 168 9.32 2.86 -2.97
C SER A 168 10.28 3.87 -2.35
N GLU A 169 10.38 5.08 -2.91
CA GLU A 169 11.27 6.13 -2.39
C GLU A 169 10.55 7.47 -2.22
N ASP A 170 10.96 8.23 -1.19
CA ASP A 170 10.66 9.64 -0.99
C ASP A 170 11.97 10.40 -0.72
N ASN A 171 12.25 11.42 -1.52
CA ASN A 171 13.51 12.15 -1.51
C ASN A 171 13.24 13.64 -1.37
N ASN A 172 13.71 14.22 -0.27
CA ASN A 172 13.52 15.62 0.09
C ASN A 172 14.88 16.33 0.11
N TRP A 173 15.01 17.39 -0.68
CA TRP A 173 16.17 18.28 -0.66
C TRP A 173 15.84 19.62 0.00
N PHE A 174 16.77 20.10 0.82
CA PHE A 174 16.77 21.43 1.41
C PHE A 174 18.08 22.11 1.04
N VAL A 175 18.00 23.32 0.51
CA VAL A 175 19.18 24.11 0.10
C VAL A 175 19.05 25.47 0.75
N VAL A 176 19.96 25.78 1.68
CA VAL A 176 20.03 27.06 2.40
C VAL A 176 18.65 27.48 2.95
N GLY A 177 17.95 26.56 3.61
CA GLY A 177 16.61 26.80 4.19
C GLY A 177 15.44 26.78 3.19
N ALA A 178 15.68 26.73 1.88
CA ALA A 178 14.64 26.52 0.88
C ALA A 178 14.34 25.03 0.68
N GLY A 179 13.06 24.64 0.71
CA GLY A 179 12.61 23.25 0.53
C GLY A 179 11.33 22.90 1.31
N PRO A 180 10.89 21.62 1.32
CA PRO A 180 11.51 20.48 0.65
C PRO A 180 11.21 20.41 -0.84
N PHE A 181 12.24 20.26 -1.66
CA PHE A 181 12.08 19.84 -3.06
C PHE A 181 11.91 18.32 -3.11
N ARG A 182 10.67 17.87 -3.32
CA ARG A 182 10.27 16.46 -3.27
C ARG A 182 10.38 15.75 -4.62
N SER A 183 10.91 14.54 -4.61
CA SER A 183 10.90 13.57 -5.71
C SER A 183 10.75 12.14 -5.18
N GLY A 184 10.32 11.18 -6.03
CA GLY A 184 10.14 9.77 -5.66
C GLY A 184 8.75 9.22 -5.99
N ASN A 185 8.56 7.92 -5.77
CA ASN A 185 7.33 7.20 -6.10
C ASN A 185 6.11 7.73 -5.32
N VAL A 186 6.29 8.08 -4.04
CA VAL A 186 5.20 8.55 -3.17
C VAL A 186 4.61 9.86 -3.67
N LYS A 187 5.46 10.81 -4.10
CA LYS A 187 4.99 12.06 -4.73
C LYS A 187 4.19 11.79 -6.00
N GLY A 188 4.66 10.83 -6.81
CA GLY A 188 3.97 10.41 -8.04
C GLY A 188 2.57 9.87 -7.75
N GLU A 189 2.47 8.93 -6.81
CA GLU A 189 1.20 8.32 -6.38
C GLU A 189 0.22 9.35 -5.81
N ILE A 190 0.68 10.21 -4.89
CA ILE A 190 -0.18 11.27 -4.34
C ILE A 190 -0.67 12.17 -5.47
N SER A 191 0.22 12.60 -6.37
CA SER A 191 -0.15 13.49 -7.47
C SER A 191 -1.15 12.83 -8.43
N SER A 192 -0.95 11.56 -8.80
CA SER A 192 -1.84 10.84 -9.70
C SER A 192 -3.19 10.55 -9.08
N SER A 193 -3.25 10.32 -7.77
CA SER A 193 -4.47 9.97 -7.04
C SER A 193 -5.24 11.21 -6.53
N THR A 194 -4.62 12.39 -6.50
CA THR A 194 -5.24 13.64 -6.01
C THR A 194 -5.40 14.73 -7.08
N THR A 195 -4.90 14.52 -8.31
CA THR A 195 -5.00 15.49 -9.42
C THR A 195 -5.62 14.85 -10.68
N GLY A 196 -6.29 15.63 -11.53
CA GLY A 196 -6.84 15.17 -12.82
C GLY A 196 -8.15 14.38 -12.72
N GLN A 197 -8.32 13.32 -13.53
CA GLN A 197 -9.53 12.47 -13.51
C GLN A 197 -9.67 11.65 -12.21
N ALA A 198 -8.58 11.39 -11.49
CA ALA A 198 -8.63 10.83 -10.14
C ALA A 198 -9.08 11.86 -9.09
N ALA A 199 -8.92 13.15 -9.39
CA ALA A 199 -9.42 14.28 -8.60
C ALA A 199 -10.80 14.75 -9.06
N VAL A 200 -11.55 13.91 -9.78
CA VAL A 200 -12.96 14.16 -10.01
C VAL A 200 -13.56 14.41 -8.64
N LYS A 201 -13.98 15.66 -8.40
CA LYS A 201 -14.85 16.00 -7.28
C LYS A 201 -16.17 15.30 -7.57
N TYR A 202 -16.23 14.00 -7.30
CA TYR A 202 -17.48 13.34 -6.97
C TYR A 202 -18.05 14.19 -5.86
N THR A 203 -19.18 14.86 -6.14
CA THR A 203 -19.92 15.71 -5.21
C THR A 203 -20.09 14.98 -3.88
N GLN A 204 -19.16 15.18 -2.95
CA GLN A 204 -19.04 14.45 -1.68
C GLN A 204 -18.97 12.92 -1.89
N ILE A 205 -18.08 12.24 -1.16
CA ILE A 205 -18.17 10.78 -1.04
C ILE A 205 -19.58 10.49 -0.50
N PRO A 206 -20.46 9.72 -1.19
CA PRO A 206 -21.71 9.32 -0.59
C PRO A 206 -21.38 8.60 0.73
N LYS A 207 -22.00 9.03 1.83
CA LYS A 207 -21.76 8.48 3.18
C LYS A 207 -22.19 7.01 3.33
N ILE A 208 -22.51 6.34 2.23
CA ILE A 208 -23.11 5.02 2.17
C ILE A 208 -22.35 4.24 1.11
N ILE A 209 -21.73 3.13 1.53
CA ILE A 209 -21.10 2.17 0.64
C ILE A 209 -22.22 1.27 0.10
N THR A 210 -22.43 1.25 -1.22
CA THR A 210 -23.38 0.33 -1.86
C THR A 210 -22.64 -0.65 -2.76
N PHE A 211 -23.09 -1.90 -2.76
CA PHE A 211 -22.56 -2.98 -3.59
C PHE A 211 -23.69 -3.51 -4.46
N ALA A 212 -23.39 -3.89 -5.70
CA ALA A 212 -24.34 -4.59 -6.55
C ALA A 212 -24.60 -6.01 -6.00
N ALA A 213 -25.85 -6.47 -6.06
CA ALA A 213 -26.20 -7.83 -5.67
C ALA A 213 -25.59 -8.84 -6.67
N PRO A 214 -25.18 -10.05 -6.22
CA PRO A 214 -24.76 -11.12 -7.13
C PRO A 214 -25.92 -11.53 -8.04
N ASP A 215 -25.66 -11.76 -9.33
CA ASP A 215 -26.69 -12.17 -10.30
C ASP A 215 -27.42 -13.45 -9.83
N ALA A 216 -28.74 -13.35 -9.62
CA ALA A 216 -29.59 -14.43 -9.11
C ALA A 216 -29.79 -15.60 -10.08
N THR A 217 -29.24 -15.52 -11.29
CA THR A 217 -29.52 -16.45 -12.40
C THR A 217 -28.99 -17.88 -12.16
N GLY A 218 -28.10 -18.10 -11.18
CA GLY A 218 -27.54 -19.42 -10.87
C GLY A 218 -28.30 -20.25 -9.83
N THR A 219 -29.23 -19.67 -9.06
CA THR A 219 -29.83 -20.35 -7.91
C THR A 219 -31.11 -21.13 -8.25
N GLN A 220 -31.69 -20.94 -9.43
CA GLN A 220 -33.02 -21.48 -9.75
C GLN A 220 -33.01 -22.92 -10.32
N LEU A 221 -31.85 -23.49 -10.62
CA LEU A 221 -31.73 -24.86 -11.19
C LEU A 221 -31.62 -25.99 -10.15
N ALA A 222 -31.57 -25.69 -8.85
CA ALA A 222 -31.28 -26.69 -7.82
C ALA A 222 -32.47 -27.03 -6.90
N SER A 223 -33.70 -26.60 -7.19
CA SER A 223 -34.83 -26.74 -6.24
C SER A 223 -36.15 -27.27 -6.82
N GLU A 224 -36.12 -28.12 -7.85
CA GLU A 224 -37.27 -28.99 -8.14
C GLU A 224 -36.94 -30.45 -7.76
N PRO A 225 -37.35 -30.91 -6.57
CA PRO A 225 -37.43 -32.34 -6.30
C PRO A 225 -38.66 -32.93 -7.03
N LEU A 226 -38.42 -34.05 -7.73
CA LEU A 226 -39.43 -34.93 -8.33
C LEU A 226 -40.59 -35.19 -7.35
N GLN A 227 -41.81 -34.85 -7.75
CA GLN A 227 -43.02 -35.26 -7.03
C GLN A 227 -43.20 -36.78 -7.17
N THR A 228 -42.91 -37.51 -6.10
CA THR A 228 -43.29 -38.91 -5.95
C THR A 228 -44.81 -38.99 -5.84
N ILE A 229 -45.46 -39.53 -6.86
CA ILE A 229 -46.89 -39.81 -6.85
C ILE A 229 -47.06 -41.18 -6.18
N ASP A 230 -47.37 -41.22 -4.89
CA ASP A 230 -47.71 -42.48 -4.22
C ASP A 230 -49.23 -42.73 -4.26
N PRO A 231 -49.67 -43.95 -4.62
CA PRO A 231 -51.07 -44.34 -4.68
C PRO A 231 -51.56 -44.68 -3.26
N VAL A 232 -52.88 -44.64 -3.03
CA VAL A 232 -53.58 -44.92 -1.76
C VAL A 232 -53.99 -43.65 -0.99
N SER A 233 -55.03 -43.01 -1.52
CA SER A 233 -56.11 -42.33 -0.79
C SER A 233 -57.33 -42.35 -1.74
N LEU A 234 -57.96 -43.52 -1.91
CA LEU A 234 -59.24 -43.87 -1.27
C LEU A 234 -60.31 -42.80 -1.54
N GLU A 235 -61.25 -43.01 -2.45
CA GLU A 235 -62.35 -43.97 -2.27
C GLU A 235 -63.05 -43.75 -0.92
N LYS A 236 -63.78 -42.63 -0.82
CA LYS A 236 -65.03 -42.42 -0.09
C LYS A 236 -65.34 -40.93 -0.05
N GLN A 237 -66.28 -40.48 -0.88
CA GLN A 237 -67.48 -39.75 -0.46
C GLN A 237 -68.31 -39.39 -1.69
N GLU A 238 -69.52 -39.94 -1.70
CA GLU A 238 -70.75 -39.67 -2.47
C GLU A 238 -70.68 -38.97 -3.84
#